data_AF-A0A2V9URN9-F1
#
_entry.id   AF-A0A2V9URN9-F1
#
_cell.length_a   1.000
_cell.length_b   1.000
_cell.length_c   1.000
_cell.angle_alpha   90.00
_cell.angle_beta   90.00
_cell.angle_gamma   90.00
#
_symmetry.space_group_name_H-M   'P 1'
#
loop_
_entity.id
_entity.type
_entity.pdbx_description
1 polymer ?
#
loop_
_entity_poly.entity_id
_entity_poly.type
_entity_poly.pdbx_seq_one_letter_code
_entity_poly.pdbx_strand_id
1 'polypeptide(L)' 'MFGSHKVKIEGELLDKAKQCADACGYESVDEFVLHMLEKEIKKVLPPDEGSAPSKDIVKKRLQGLGYIE' A
#
# COMPACT_ATOMS: atom_id res chain seq x y z
N MET A 1 -6.12 -22.50 7.64
CA MET A 1 -5.05 -21.55 8.02
C MET A 1 -5.70 -20.20 8.31
N PHE A 2 -6.16 -19.98 9.53
CA PHE A 2 -6.76 -18.71 9.94
C PHE A 2 -6.17 -18.34 11.30
N GLY A 3 -5.00 -17.70 11.26
CA GLY A 3 -4.39 -17.10 12.43
C GLY A 3 -4.25 -15.61 12.17
N SER A 4 -4.97 -14.78 12.93
CA SER A 4 -4.62 -13.37 13.02
C SER A 4 -3.37 -13.25 13.88
N HIS A 5 -2.29 -12.73 13.29
CA HIS A 5 -1.07 -12.43 14.04
C HIS A 5 -1.22 -11.07 14.72
N LYS A 6 -0.95 -11.02 16.03
CA LYS A 6 -0.99 -9.77 16.80
C LYS A 6 0.38 -9.12 16.81
N VAL A 7 0.42 -7.83 16.50
CA VAL A 7 1.61 -6.98 16.65
C VAL A 7 1.39 -6.07 17.86
N LYS A 8 2.35 -6.01 18.77
CA LYS A 8 2.27 -5.11 19.93
C LYS A 8 2.56 -3.67 19.47
N ILE A 9 1.71 -2.73 19.88
CA ILE A 9 1.88 -1.29 19.66
C ILE A 9 1.96 -0.62 21.03
N GLU A 10 2.97 0.23 21.22
CA GLU A 10 3.12 0.99 22.46
C GLU A 10 2.02 2.05 22.60
N GLY A 11 1.60 2.33 23.84
CA GLY A 11 0.42 3.16 24.13
C GLY A 11 0.47 4.55 23.49
N GLU A 12 1.60 5.25 23.61
CA GLU A 12 1.77 6.58 23.01
C GLU A 12 1.61 6.58 21.49
N LEU A 13 2.07 5.51 20.82
CA LEU A 13 1.93 5.38 19.37
C LEU A 13 0.47 5.07 18.99
N LEU A 14 -0.20 4.23 19.77
CA LEU A 14 -1.61 3.92 19.57
C LEU A 14 -2.49 5.18 19.74
N ASP A 15 -2.19 6.04 20.71
CA ASP A 15 -2.97 7.25 20.93
C ASP A 15 -2.80 8.26 19.79
N LYS A 16 -1.59 8.39 19.24
CA LYS A 16 -1.36 9.16 18.00
C LYS A 16 -2.10 8.55 16.82
N ALA A 17 -2.10 7.22 16.69
CA ALA A 17 -2.82 6.54 15.62
C ALA A 17 -4.34 6.79 15.69
N LYS A 18 -4.94 6.82 16.88
CA LYS A 18 -6.34 7.19 17.08
C LYS A 18 -6.62 8.63 16.65
N GLN A 19 -5.78 9.59 17.07
CA GLN A 19 -5.90 10.99 16.65
C GLN A 19 -5.83 11.13 15.12
N CYS A 20 -4.92 10.38 14.47
CA CYS A 20 -4.83 10.35 13.02
C CYS A 20 -6.07 9.72 12.38
N ALA A 21 -6.60 8.63 12.95
CA ALA A 21 -7.80 7.96 12.45
C ALA A 21 -8.99 8.93 12.46
N ASP A 22 -9.23 9.60 13.58
CA ASP A 22 -10.31 10.59 13.74
C ASP A 22 -10.14 11.79 12.79
N ALA A 23 -8.93 12.34 12.70
CA ALA A 23 -8.65 13.49 11.85
C ALA A 23 -8.78 13.19 10.35
N CYS A 24 -8.52 11.95 9.94
CA CYS A 24 -8.63 11.51 8.55
C CYS A 24 -10.02 10.91 8.23
N GLY A 25 -10.92 10.81 9.21
CA GLY A 25 -12.28 10.29 9.02
C GLY A 25 -12.36 8.78 8.81
N TYR A 26 -11.43 8.00 9.38
CA TYR A 26 -11.54 6.54 9.39
C TYR A 26 -12.64 6.07 10.36
N GLU A 27 -13.24 4.92 10.08
CA GLU A 27 -14.27 4.33 10.95
C GLU A 27 -13.66 3.84 12.28
N SER A 28 -12.41 3.40 12.25
CA SER A 28 -11.68 2.92 13.43
C SER A 28 -10.17 3.07 13.31
N VAL A 29 -9.47 3.01 14.45
CA VAL A 29 -8.00 2.94 14.48
C VAL A 29 -7.47 1.68 13.81
N ASP A 30 -8.21 0.57 13.84
CA ASP A 30 -7.82 -0.68 13.21
C ASP A 30 -7.79 -0.55 11.69
N GLU A 31 -8.82 0.08 11.11
CA GLU A 31 -8.87 0.39 9.67
C GLU A 31 -7.70 1.30 9.26
N PHE A 32 -7.45 2.36 10.03
CA PHE A 32 -6.32 3.26 9.79
C PHE A 32 -4.98 2.50 9.80
N VAL A 33 -4.73 1.69 10.83
CA VAL A 33 -3.47 0.94 10.97
C VAL A 33 -3.31 -0.06 9.83
N LEU A 34 -4.37 -0.80 9.48
CA LEU A 34 -4.34 -1.75 8.37
C LEU A 34 -3.99 -1.04 7.05
N HIS A 35 -4.69 0.05 6.74
CA HIS A 35 -4.46 0.80 5.52
C HIS A 35 -3.06 1.41 5.45
N MET A 36 -2.54 1.93 6.58
CA MET A 36 -1.17 2.46 6.61
C MET A 36 -0.12 1.37 6.42
N LEU A 37 -0.31 0.18 7.02
CA LEU A 37 0.57 -0.96 6.80
C LEU A 37 0.54 -1.41 5.33
N GLU A 38 -0.64 -1.56 4.72
CA GLU A 38 -0.77 -1.90 3.31
C GLU A 38 -0.11 -0.87 2.40
N LYS A 39 -0.31 0.41 2.68
CA LYS A 39 0.30 1.52 1.93
C LYS A 39 1.82 1.46 2.01
N GLU A 40 2.38 1.21 3.19
CA GLU A 40 3.83 1.16 3.36
C GLU A 40 4.43 -0.11 2.74
N ILE A 41 3.76 -1.26 2.88
CA ILE A 41 4.14 -2.50 2.21
C ILE A 41 4.18 -2.29 0.70
N LYS A 42 3.17 -1.65 0.09
CA LYS A 42 3.17 -1.36 -1.36
C LYS A 42 4.32 -0.45 -1.82
N LYS A 43 4.89 0.37 -0.94
CA LYS A 43 6.05 1.20 -1.27
C LYS A 43 7.36 0.42 -1.19
N VAL A 44 7.52 -0.42 -0.16
CA VAL A 44 8.76 -1.16 0.12
C VAL A 44 8.84 -2.45 -0.68
N LEU A 45 7.71 -3.15 -0.76
CA LEU A 45 7.46 -4.35 -1.54
C LEU A 45 6.37 -4.01 -2.57
N PRO A 46 6.68 -3.18 -3.58
CA PRO A 46 5.74 -3.00 -4.69
C PRO A 46 5.39 -4.39 -5.22
N PRO A 47 4.11 -4.66 -5.53
CA PRO A 47 3.74 -5.93 -6.11
C PRO A 47 4.68 -6.19 -7.28
N ASP A 48 5.37 -7.35 -7.27
CA ASP A 48 6.14 -7.82 -8.41
C ASP A 48 5.31 -7.53 -9.66
N GLU A 49 5.88 -6.79 -10.61
CA GLU A 49 5.21 -6.27 -11.80
C GLU A 49 4.50 -7.38 -12.61
N GLY A 50 3.33 -7.81 -12.14
CA GLY A 50 2.40 -8.68 -12.83
C GLY A 50 1.24 -7.91 -13.44
N SER A 51 1.16 -6.59 -13.23
CA SER A 51 -0.04 -5.81 -13.61
C SER A 51 0.22 -4.37 -14.04
N ALA A 52 1.46 -3.89 -14.05
CA ALA A 52 1.83 -2.66 -14.73
C ALA A 52 3.13 -2.97 -15.46
N PRO A 53 3.16 -3.00 -16.80
CA PRO A 53 4.43 -3.06 -17.49
C PRO A 53 5.20 -1.79 -17.11
N SER A 54 6.42 -1.94 -16.59
CA SER A 54 7.35 -0.81 -16.47
C SER A 54 7.32 0.05 -17.73
N LYS A 55 7.60 1.36 -17.60
CA LYS A 55 7.54 2.31 -18.72
C LYS A 55 8.33 1.81 -19.94
N ASP A 56 9.41 1.08 -19.73
CA ASP A 56 10.21 0.47 -20.79
C ASP A 56 9.51 -0.68 -21.50
N ILE A 57 8.73 -1.51 -20.80
CA ILE A 57 7.91 -2.56 -21.42
C ILE A 57 6.73 -1.93 -22.19
N VAL A 58 6.10 -0.88 -21.63
CA VAL A 58 5.06 -0.11 -22.35
C VAL A 58 5.65 0.50 -23.61
N LYS A 59 6.82 1.14 -23.52
CA LYS A 59 7.52 1.75 -24.66
C LYS A 59 7.85 0.71 -25.73
N LYS A 60 8.42 -0.44 -25.37
CA LYS A 60 8.72 -1.52 -26.33
C LYS A 60 7.46 -2.07 -27.00
N ARG A 61 6.36 -2.22 -26.26
CA ARG A 61 5.06 -2.64 -26.84
C ARG A 61 4.51 -1.60 -27.81
N LEU A 62 4.56 -0.32 -27.45
CA LEU A 62 4.11 0.77 -28.31
C LEU A 62 4.98 0.91 -29.58
N GLN A 63 6.30 0.73 -29.47
CA GLN A 63 7.22 0.67 -30.63
C GLN A 63 6.88 -0.52 -31.54
N GLY A 64 6.68 -1.71 -30.99
CA GLY A 64 6.31 -2.91 -31.78
C GLY A 64 4.94 -2.82 -32.47
N LEU A 65 4.06 -1.94 -31.97
CA LEU A 65 2.76 -1.64 -32.56
C LEU A 65 2.79 -0.41 -33.50
N GLY A 66 3.94 0.25 -33.65
CA GLY A 66 4.13 1.40 -34.56
C GLY A 66 3.53 2.73 -34.06
N TYR A 67 3.21 2.85 -32.77
CA TYR A 67 2.68 4.10 -32.20
C TYR A 67 3.75 5.13 -31.89
N ILE A 68 5.00 4.70 -31.77
CA ILE A 68 6.16 5.53 -31.46
C ILE A 68 7.40 4.99 -32.19
N GLU A 69 8.31 5.87 -32.59
CA GLU A 69 9.61 5.55 -33.19
C GLU A 69 10.72 5.52 -32.11
#